data_AF-A0A1G8HE49-F1
#
_entry.id   AF-A0A1G8HE49-F1
#
_cell.length_a   1.000
_cell.length_b   1.000
_cell.length_c   1.000
_cell.angle_alpha   90.00
_cell.angle_beta   90.00
_cell.angle_gamma   90.00
#
_symmetry.space_group_name_H-M   'P 1'
#
loop_
_entity.id
_entity.type
_entity.pdbx_description
1 polymer ?
#
loop_
_entity_poly.entity_id
_entity_poly.type
_entity_poly.pdbx_seq_one_letter_code
_entity_poly.pdbx_strand_id
1 'polypeptide(L)' 'MKSMYQSDLSEEEWGLVSRHFEHKDQRGKKPIHSKRAIVNAILYISKSEAQ' A
#
# COMPACT_ATOMS: atom_id res chain seq x y z
N MET A 1 8.82 -7.13 11.35
CA MET A 1 7.59 -6.53 11.92
C MET A 1 6.41 -7.38 11.49
N LYS A 2 5.45 -7.67 12.38
CA LYS A 2 4.29 -8.50 12.05
C LYS A 2 3.24 -7.62 11.36
N SER A 3 2.86 -7.97 10.14
CA SER A 3 1.79 -7.26 9.44
C SER A 3 0.44 -7.56 10.07
N MET A 4 -0.52 -6.65 9.93
CA MET A 4 -1.86 -6.79 10.50
C MET A 4 -2.66 -7.86 9.75
N TYR A 5 -2.44 -7.94 8.43
CA TYR A 5 -3.04 -8.97 7.57
C TYR A 5 -1.97 -9.76 6.81
N GLN A 6 -2.26 -11.03 6.52
CA GLN A 6 -1.39 -11.88 5.70
C GLN A 6 -1.32 -11.44 4.22
N SER A 7 -2.09 -10.43 3.82
CA SER A 7 -2.05 -9.78 2.51
C SER A 7 -1.15 -8.55 2.46
N ASP A 8 -0.74 -8.03 3.62
CA ASP A 8 0.09 -6.83 3.70
C ASP A 8 1.51 -7.13 3.24
N LEU A 9 2.11 -6.18 2.52
CA LEU A 9 3.48 -6.31 2.06
C LEU A 9 4.49 -6.18 3.19
N SER A 10 5.51 -7.03 3.19
CA SER A 10 6.72 -6.88 4.01
C SER A 10 7.51 -5.62 3.62
N GLU A 11 8.54 -5.26 4.38
CA GLU A 11 9.42 -4.13 4.00
C GLU A 11 10.13 -4.40 2.67
N GLU A 12 10.59 -5.64 2.49
CA GLU A 12 11.29 -6.10 1.30
C GLU A 12 10.37 -6.04 0.07
N GLU A 13 9.15 -6.57 0.20
CA GLU A 13 8.14 -6.53 -0.86
C GLU A 13 7.71 -5.11 -1.19
N TRP A 14 7.52 -4.26 -0.17
CA TRP A 14 7.22 -2.85 -0.37
C TRP A 14 8.36 -2.13 -1.11
N GLY A 15 9.62 -2.46 -0.79
CA GLY A 15 10.80 -1.91 -1.45
C GLY A 15 10.83 -2.15 -2.97
N LEU A 16 10.23 -3.25 -3.45
CA LEU A 16 10.16 -3.56 -4.87
C LEU A 16 9.17 -2.65 -5.63
N VAL A 17 8.11 -2.21 -4.97
CA VAL A 17 6.99 -1.49 -5.61
C VAL A 17 6.91 0.00 -5.25
N SER A 18 7.51 0.42 -4.14
CA SER A 18 7.39 1.78 -3.58
C SER A 18 7.74 2.88 -4.58
N ARG A 19 8.75 2.65 -5.43
CA ARG A 19 9.20 3.55 -6.50
C ARG A 19 8.10 3.95 -7.48
N HIS A 20 7.08 3.11 -7.67
CA HIS A 20 5.96 3.42 -8.57
C HIS A 20 4.97 4.41 -7.96
N PHE A 21 5.06 4.66 -6.65
CA PHE A 21 4.16 5.54 -5.91
C PHE A 21 4.79 6.89 -5.56
N GLU A 22 6.04 7.12 -5.96
CA GLU A 22 6.70 8.41 -5.84
C GLU A 22 6.07 9.40 -6.84
N HIS A 23 5.39 10.42 -6.30
CA HIS A 23 4.86 11.50 -7.12
C HIS A 23 5.94 12.57 -7.31
N LYS A 24 6.18 12.96 -8.57
CA LYS A 24 7.05 14.08 -8.92
C LYS A 24 6.40 15.44 -8.64
N ASP A 25 5.07 15.49 -8.55
CA ASP A 25 4.31 16.71 -8.34
C ASP A 25 3.50 16.64 -7.03
N GLN A 26 3.56 17.69 -6.22
CA GLN A 26 2.88 17.82 -4.93
C GLN A 26 1.58 18.65 -5.03
N ARG A 27 1.11 18.95 -6.24
CA ARG A 27 -0.18 19.62 -6.44
C ARG A 27 -1.33 18.83 -5.83
N GLY A 28 -2.26 19.55 -5.20
CA GLY A 28 -3.48 18.99 -4.63
C GLY A 28 -3.43 18.77 -3.12
N LYS A 29 -4.46 18.12 -2.60
CA LYS A 29 -4.61 17.87 -1.17
C LYS A 29 -3.63 16.78 -0.72
N LYS A 30 -2.95 17.01 0.39
CA LYS A 30 -2.07 16.00 1.00
C LYS A 30 -2.88 14.73 1.33
N PRO A 31 -2.39 13.53 0.95
CA PRO A 31 -3.05 12.27 1.30
C PRO A 31 -3.09 12.08 2.81
N ILE A 32 -4.23 11.59 3.32
CA ILE A 32 -4.39 11.23 4.74
C ILE A 32 -3.71 9.89 5.05
N HIS A 33 -3.76 8.95 4.10
CA HIS A 33 -3.17 7.63 4.22
C HIS A 33 -1.84 7.54 3.47
N SER A 34 -0.92 6.74 4.00
CA SER A 34 0.32 6.40 3.29
C SER A 34 -0.01 5.55 2.05
N LYS A 35 0.84 5.64 1.02
CA LYS A 35 0.66 4.84 -0.21
C LYS A 35 0.66 3.34 0.10
N ARG A 36 1.51 2.91 1.05
CA ARG A 36 1.55 1.53 1.52
C ARG A 36 0.25 1.07 2.15
N ALA A 37 -0.38 1.91 2.99
CA ALA A 37 -1.66 1.58 3.60
C ALA A 37 -2.75 1.37 2.54
N ILE A 38 -2.76 2.18 1.48
CA ILE A 38 -3.71 2.04 0.37
C ILE A 38 -3.46 0.73 -0.40
N VAL A 39 -2.21 0.42 -0.72
CA VAL A 39 -1.84 -0.83 -1.43
C VAL A 39 -2.19 -2.06 -0.60
N ASN A 40 -1.87 -2.06 0.69
CA ASN A 40 -2.23 -3.14 1.60
C ASN A 40 -3.75 -3.34 1.66
N ALA A 41 -4.55 -2.26 1.70
CA ALA A 41 -6.00 -2.35 1.67
C ALA A 41 -6.52 -2.97 0.36
N ILE A 42 -5.95 -2.61 -0.79
CA ILE A 42 -6.29 -3.21 -2.09
C ILE A 42 -5.95 -4.70 -2.10
N LEU A 43 -4.76 -5.08 -1.63
CA LEU A 43 -4.33 -6.48 -1.57
C LEU A 43 -5.19 -7.30 -0.61
N TYR A 44 -5.58 -6.72 0.51
CA TYR A 44 -6.51 -7.34 1.46
C TYR A 44 -7.84 -7.66 0.77
N ILE A 45 -8.48 -6.66 0.15
CA ILE A 45 -9.76 -6.84 -0.57
C ILE A 45 -9.62 -7.87 -1.70
N SER A 46 -8.51 -7.82 -2.44
CA SER A 46 -8.26 -8.74 -3.56
C SER A 46 -8.06 -10.18 -3.10
N LYS A 47 -7.43 -10.38 -1.94
CA LYS A 47 -7.15 -11.71 -1.37
C LYS A 47 -8.36 -12.27 -0.62
N SER A 48 -9.19 -11.41 -0.05
CA SER A 48 -10.37 -11.83 0.71
C SER A 48 -11.59 -12.11 -0.16
N GLU A 49 -11.45 -12.20 -1.49
CA GLU A 49 -12.51 -12.33 -2.51
C GLU A 49 -13.82 -11.72 -2.01
N ALA A 50 -14.01 -10.41 -2.15
CA ALA A 50 -15.23 -9.68 -1.70
C ALA A 50 -16.47 -10.59 -1.61
N GLN A 51 -16.71 -11.19 -0.43
CA GLN A 51 -17.86 -12.03 -0.14
C GLN A 51 -19.01 -11.16 0.35
#